data_AF-A0A9W9GNM1-F1
#
_entry.id   AF-A0A9W9GNM1-F1
#
_cell.length_a   1.000
_cell.length_b   1.000
_cell.length_c   1.000
_cell.angle_alpha   90.00
_cell.angle_beta   90.00
_cell.angle_gamma   90.00
#
_symmetry.space_group_name_H-M   'P 1'
#
loop_
_entity.id
_entity.type
_entity.pdbx_description
1 polymer ?
#
loop_
_entity_poly.entity_id
_entity_poly.type
_entity_poly.pdbx_seq_one_letter_code
_entity_poly.pdbx_strand_id
1 'polypeptide(L)'
;MADTYLSQLAIADLIKTYEKDPTPENVINMVQGLVDYAFYPKDKWAIKQFADKEKNHHNYFVMKEGDNGKTLHTIIKISLDPTAAYDNQWDLLMPMLDNAPMATGRCWGILVRGLKVRLYEYHRDEPKSYRMVTCDFKIGNKSTHSVNIRKDPKVFQTVLRRIPTYLPEPWDDALTDRTKVNTTSEASTGRP
;
A
#
# COMPACT_ATOMS: atom_id res chain seq x y z
N MET A 1 2.44 1.72 25.65
CA MET A 1 3.27 2.04 24.48
C MET A 1 2.53 1.51 23.26
N ALA A 2 2.44 2.26 22.16
CA ALA A 2 1.77 1.75 20.97
C ALA A 2 2.69 0.74 20.27
N ASP A 3 2.37 -0.55 20.36
CA ASP A 3 3.10 -1.63 19.72
C ASP A 3 3.01 -1.52 18.20
N THR A 4 4.14 -1.19 17.58
CA THR A 4 4.33 -1.26 16.11
C THR A 4 4.85 -2.64 15.73
N TYR A 5 4.87 -3.00 14.44
CA TYR A 5 5.43 -4.26 13.95
C TYR A 5 6.89 -4.46 14.39
N LEU A 6 7.62 -3.39 14.69
CA LEU A 6 8.97 -3.46 15.25
C LEU A 6 9.03 -4.05 16.66
N SER A 7 7.91 -4.15 17.39
CA SER A 7 7.86 -4.89 18.66
C SER A 7 7.89 -6.41 18.43
N GLN A 8 7.59 -6.89 17.21
CA GLN A 8 7.80 -8.27 16.84
C GLN A 8 9.27 -8.47 16.45
N LEU A 9 10.01 -9.18 17.30
CA LEU A 9 11.45 -9.41 17.13
C LEU A 9 11.79 -9.98 15.75
N ALA A 10 10.99 -10.92 15.24
CA ALA A 10 11.17 -11.50 13.92
C ALA A 10 11.13 -10.43 12.79
N ILE A 11 10.18 -9.49 12.83
CA ILE A 11 10.08 -8.44 11.82
C ILE A 11 11.22 -7.43 11.98
N ALA A 12 11.55 -7.07 13.23
CA ALA A 12 12.66 -6.17 13.50
C ALA A 12 13.99 -6.74 12.98
N ASP A 13 14.22 -8.04 13.12
CA ASP A 13 15.45 -8.69 12.68
C ASP A 13 15.51 -8.86 11.16
N LEU A 14 14.38 -9.08 10.47
CA LEU A 14 14.32 -9.04 9.01
C LEU A 14 14.72 -7.67 8.46
N ILE A 15 14.21 -6.59 9.06
CA ILE A 15 14.56 -5.22 8.67
C ILE A 15 16.05 -4.94 8.91
N LYS A 16 16.58 -5.31 10.09
CA LYS A 16 18.02 -5.15 10.39
C LYS A 16 18.91 -5.94 9.44
N THR A 17 18.48 -7.14 9.04
CA THR A 17 19.21 -8.00 8.11
C THR A 17 19.34 -7.31 6.75
N TYR A 18 18.24 -6.76 6.23
CA TYR A 18 18.28 -5.96 5.00
C TYR A 18 19.13 -4.69 5.14
N GLU A 19 19.06 -3.99 6.27
CA GLU A 19 19.88 -2.80 6.53
C GLU A 19 21.38 -3.11 6.53
N LYS A 20 21.78 -4.28 7.02
CA LYS A 20 23.16 -4.75 7.03
C LYS A 20 23.63 -5.23 5.66
N ASP A 21 22.76 -5.91 4.92
CA ASP A 21 23.06 -6.54 3.65
C ASP A 21 21.88 -6.42 2.66
N PRO A 22 21.84 -5.34 1.85
CA PRO A 22 20.67 -4.99 1.05
C PRO A 22 20.58 -5.78 -0.27
N THR A 23 20.49 -7.11 -0.17
CA THR A 23 20.34 -8.02 -1.32
C THR A 23 18.87 -8.14 -1.76
N PRO A 24 18.61 -8.59 -3.02
CA PRO A 24 17.28 -8.93 -3.50
C PRO A 24 16.54 -9.94 -2.59
N GLU A 25 17.26 -10.95 -2.09
CA GLU A 25 16.69 -11.95 -1.18
C GLU A 25 16.28 -11.32 0.16
N ASN A 26 17.13 -10.48 0.75
CA ASN A 26 16.84 -9.85 2.04
C ASN A 26 15.66 -8.87 1.97
N VAL A 27 15.49 -8.13 0.86
CA VAL A 27 14.31 -7.27 0.69
C VAL A 27 13.03 -8.10 0.50
N ILE A 28 13.09 -9.21 -0.24
CA ILE A 28 11.95 -10.13 -0.41
C ILE A 28 11.54 -10.71 0.95
N ASN A 29 12.49 -11.21 1.74
CA ASN A 29 12.24 -11.77 3.06
C ASN A 29 11.67 -10.73 4.03
N MET A 30 12.20 -9.50 4.02
CA MET A 30 11.65 -8.39 4.82
C MET A 30 10.20 -8.08 4.46
N VAL A 31 9.90 -7.94 3.16
CA VAL A 31 8.54 -7.64 2.70
C VAL A 31 7.60 -8.81 2.99
N GLN A 32 8.03 -10.06 2.79
CA GLN A 32 7.27 -11.25 3.15
C GLN A 32 6.82 -11.20 4.62
N GLY A 33 7.74 -10.92 5.55
CA GLY A 33 7.40 -10.82 6.98
C GLY A 33 6.39 -9.71 7.28
N LEU A 34 6.46 -8.57 6.58
CA LEU A 34 5.48 -7.48 6.71
C LEU A 34 4.11 -7.85 6.12
N VAL A 35 4.09 -8.60 5.01
CA VAL A 35 2.88 -9.11 4.39
C VAL A 35 2.20 -10.12 5.31
N ASP A 36 2.95 -11.09 5.86
CA ASP A 36 2.41 -12.08 6.80
C ASP A 36 1.88 -11.45 8.08
N TYR A 37 2.53 -10.37 8.53
CA TYR A 37 2.05 -9.55 9.64
C TYR A 37 0.72 -8.86 9.36
N ALA A 38 0.55 -8.29 8.16
CA ALA A 38 -0.63 -7.53 7.79
C ALA A 38 -1.81 -8.42 7.35
N PHE A 39 -1.53 -9.49 6.62
CA PHE A 39 -2.54 -10.35 5.98
C PHE A 39 -2.48 -11.76 6.57
N TYR A 40 -2.80 -11.84 7.85
CA TYR A 40 -2.66 -13.07 8.61
C TYR A 40 -3.51 -14.20 7.97
N PRO A 41 -2.93 -15.35 7.56
CA PRO A 41 -3.63 -16.35 6.75
C PRO A 41 -4.93 -16.91 7.34
N LYS A 42 -5.07 -16.92 8.67
CA LYS A 42 -6.30 -17.38 9.34
C LYS A 42 -7.52 -16.52 9.03
N ASP A 43 -7.32 -15.31 8.52
CA ASP A 43 -8.38 -14.40 8.13
C ASP A 43 -8.79 -14.58 6.67
N LYS A 44 -8.70 -15.79 6.10
CA LYS A 44 -9.08 -16.07 4.70
C LYS A 44 -8.28 -15.25 3.67
N TRP A 45 -7.00 -14.99 3.95
CA TRP A 45 -6.10 -14.35 2.98
C TRP A 45 -5.32 -15.40 2.20
N ALA A 46 -5.24 -15.23 0.88
CA ALA A 46 -4.40 -16.02 0.00
C ALA A 46 -3.36 -15.12 -0.67
N ILE A 47 -2.09 -15.45 -0.50
CA ILE A 47 -0.96 -14.68 -1.05
C ILE A 47 -0.35 -15.49 -2.19
N LYS A 48 -0.35 -14.93 -3.41
CA LYS A 48 0.32 -15.51 -4.58
C LYS A 48 1.55 -14.67 -4.91
N GLN A 49 2.70 -15.32 -5.06
CA GLN A 49 3.96 -14.66 -5.40
C GLN A 49 4.34 -14.94 -6.85
N PHE A 50 4.99 -13.99 -7.50
CA PHE A 50 5.58 -14.17 -8.83
C PHE A 50 6.77 -13.24 -9.01
N ALA A 51 7.87 -13.82 -9.47
CA ALA A 51 9.09 -13.11 -9.80
C ALA A 51 9.13 -12.81 -11.30
N ASP A 52 9.43 -11.57 -11.65
CA ASP A 52 9.81 -11.19 -13.01
C ASP A 52 11.33 -11.01 -13.03
N LYS A 53 12.02 -12.09 -13.42
CA LYS A 53 13.49 -12.14 -13.44
C LYS A 53 14.08 -11.20 -14.49
N GLU A 54 13.36 -10.92 -15.58
CA GLU A 54 13.85 -10.05 -16.65
C GLU A 54 13.80 -8.58 -16.22
N LYS A 55 12.78 -8.21 -15.44
CA LYS A 55 12.57 -6.82 -14.99
C LYS A 55 13.07 -6.55 -13.58
N ASN A 56 13.78 -7.49 -12.94
CA ASN A 56 14.29 -7.37 -11.57
C ASN A 56 13.20 -6.95 -10.55
N HIS A 57 12.04 -7.59 -10.64
CA HIS A 57 10.92 -7.33 -9.73
C HIS A 57 10.39 -8.61 -9.08
N HIS A 58 9.89 -8.48 -7.86
CA HIS A 58 9.14 -9.53 -7.17
C HIS A 58 7.79 -8.99 -6.76
N ASN A 59 6.72 -9.76 -6.97
CA ASN A 59 5.37 -9.26 -6.78
C ASN A 59 4.52 -10.21 -5.93
N TYR A 60 3.56 -9.63 -5.20
CA TYR A 60 2.54 -10.34 -4.43
C TYR A 60 1.15 -9.92 -4.89
N PHE A 61 0.30 -10.91 -5.09
CA PHE A 61 -1.14 -10.75 -5.18
C PHE A 61 -1.74 -11.24 -3.87
N VAL A 62 -2.26 -10.30 -3.10
CA VAL A 62 -2.96 -10.58 -1.85
C VAL A 62 -4.45 -10.58 -2.14
N MET A 63 -5.06 -11.75 -1.99
CA MET A 63 -6.47 -12.00 -2.29
C MET A 63 -7.23 -12.33 -1.02
N LYS A 64 -8.44 -11.83 -0.90
CA LYS A 64 -9.39 -12.24 0.14
C LYS A 64 -10.27 -13.37 -0.39
N GLU A 65 -10.33 -14.49 0.32
CA GLU A 65 -11.31 -15.54 0.04
C GLU A 65 -12.66 -15.13 0.65
N GLY A 66 -13.67 -15.01 -0.20
CA GLY A 66 -15.06 -14.80 0.19
C GLY A 66 -15.95 -15.92 -0.36
N ASP A 67 -17.25 -15.79 -0.12
CA ASP A 67 -18.24 -16.83 -0.48
C ASP A 67 -18.33 -17.02 -2.00
N ASN A 68 -18.04 -15.98 -2.78
CA ASN A 68 -18.04 -15.98 -4.24
C ASN A 68 -16.64 -16.22 -4.86
N GLY A 69 -15.68 -16.71 -4.07
CA GLY A 69 -14.31 -17.00 -4.51
C GLY A 69 -13.27 -15.97 -4.04
N LYS A 70 -12.12 -15.96 -4.71
CA LYS A 70 -10.97 -15.11 -4.34
C LYS A 70 -11.06 -13.76 -5.04
N THR A 71 -10.96 -12.69 -4.28
CA THR A 71 -10.92 -11.32 -4.80
C THR A 71 -9.56 -10.70 -4.50
N LEU A 72 -8.89 -10.19 -5.53
CA LEU A 72 -7.68 -9.40 -5.39
C LEU A 72 -7.96 -8.13 -4.59
N HIS A 73 -7.20 -7.97 -3.51
CA HIS A 73 -7.36 -6.89 -2.55
C HIS A 73 -6.17 -5.93 -2.57
N THR A 74 -4.97 -6.48 -2.75
CA THR A 74 -3.73 -5.69 -2.79
C THR A 74 -2.72 -6.32 -3.74
N ILE A 75 -2.07 -5.47 -4.53
CA ILE A 75 -0.85 -5.81 -5.27
C ILE A 75 0.34 -5.17 -4.58
N ILE A 76 1.42 -5.93 -4.43
CA ILE A 76 2.67 -5.44 -3.83
C ILE A 76 3.77 -5.72 -4.82
N LYS A 77 4.46 -4.68 -5.27
CA LYS A 77 5.65 -4.76 -6.12
C LYS A 77 6.88 -4.43 -5.29
N ILE A 78 7.89 -5.28 -5.37
CA ILE A 78 9.24 -5.02 -4.87
C ILE A 78 10.14 -4.69 -6.05
N SER A 79 10.74 -3.50 -6.02
CA SER A 79 11.87 -3.14 -6.89
C SER A 79 13.15 -3.75 -6.32
N LEU A 80 13.74 -4.73 -7.04
CA LEU A 80 15.00 -5.35 -6.63
C LEU A 80 16.21 -4.49 -7.03
N ASP A 81 16.01 -3.55 -7.95
CA ASP A 81 16.95 -2.45 -8.21
C ASP A 81 16.60 -1.24 -7.32
N PRO A 82 17.45 -0.88 -6.34
CA PRO A 82 17.20 0.28 -5.48
C PRO A 82 17.44 1.63 -6.19
N THR A 83 18.12 1.63 -7.34
CA THR A 83 18.46 2.82 -8.13
C THR A 83 17.42 3.16 -9.19
N ALA A 84 16.62 2.18 -9.60
CA ALA A 84 15.54 2.35 -10.58
C ALA A 84 14.59 3.49 -10.18
N ALA A 85 14.23 4.32 -11.16
CA ALA A 85 13.26 5.40 -10.96
C ALA A 85 11.90 4.85 -10.52
N TYR A 86 11.13 5.67 -9.78
CA TYR A 86 9.75 5.33 -9.52
C TYR A 86 8.95 5.48 -10.82
N ASP A 87 8.57 4.36 -11.39
CA ASP A 87 7.56 4.30 -12.44
C ASP A 87 6.19 4.31 -11.78
N ASN A 88 5.33 5.29 -12.11
CA ASN A 88 3.96 5.34 -11.62
C ASN A 88 3.00 4.48 -12.46
N GLN A 89 3.46 3.90 -13.57
CA GLN A 89 2.69 3.05 -14.49
C GLN A 89 3.18 1.60 -14.42
N TRP A 90 3.64 1.18 -13.24
CA TRP A 90 4.21 -0.14 -13.06
C TRP A 90 3.19 -1.28 -13.20
N ASP A 91 1.89 -0.97 -13.16
CA ASP A 91 0.79 -1.88 -13.47
C ASP A 91 0.84 -2.37 -14.92
N LEU A 92 1.40 -1.59 -15.85
CA LEU A 92 1.58 -1.99 -17.26
C LEU A 92 2.51 -3.19 -17.41
N LEU A 93 3.37 -3.43 -16.42
CA LEU A 93 4.26 -4.59 -16.39
C LEU A 93 3.56 -5.85 -15.89
N MET A 94 2.26 -5.75 -15.54
CA MET A 94 1.50 -6.78 -14.83
C MET A 94 0.18 -7.08 -15.55
N PRO A 95 0.23 -7.68 -16.76
CA PRO A 95 -0.95 -7.92 -17.60
C PRO A 95 -2.02 -8.78 -16.92
N MET A 96 -1.65 -9.59 -15.93
CA MET A 96 -2.59 -10.34 -15.10
C MET A 96 -3.57 -9.47 -14.30
N LEU A 97 -3.30 -8.17 -14.12
CA LEU A 97 -4.21 -7.22 -13.49
C LEU A 97 -5.45 -6.92 -14.33
N ASP A 98 -5.37 -7.02 -15.65
CA ASP A 98 -6.50 -6.73 -16.55
C ASP A 98 -7.67 -7.70 -16.30
N ASN A 99 -7.36 -8.94 -15.94
CA ASN A 99 -8.34 -10.01 -15.73
C ASN A 99 -8.47 -10.47 -14.27
N ALA A 100 -7.79 -9.82 -13.32
CA ALA A 100 -7.84 -10.24 -11.93
C ALA A 100 -9.27 -10.11 -11.35
N PRO A 101 -9.71 -11.00 -10.45
CA PRO A 101 -11.00 -10.85 -9.81
C PRO A 101 -10.95 -9.66 -8.82
N MET A 102 -11.62 -8.55 -9.09
CA MET A 102 -11.67 -7.37 -8.21
C MET A 102 -13.13 -7.03 -7.92
N ALA A 103 -13.50 -6.84 -6.65
CA ALA A 103 -14.90 -6.64 -6.26
C ALA A 103 -15.50 -5.37 -6.88
N THR A 104 -14.72 -4.29 -6.95
CA THR A 104 -15.16 -2.97 -7.43
C THR A 104 -14.36 -2.49 -8.64
N GLY A 105 -13.59 -3.38 -9.28
CA GLY A 105 -12.59 -2.98 -10.28
C GLY A 105 -11.37 -2.26 -9.69
N ARG A 106 -11.27 -2.18 -8.36
CA ARG A 106 -10.22 -1.46 -7.64
C ARG A 106 -9.47 -2.36 -6.67
N CYS A 107 -8.22 -2.03 -6.39
CA CYS A 107 -7.44 -2.65 -5.32
C CYS A 107 -6.32 -1.71 -4.83
N TRP A 108 -5.71 -2.04 -3.69
CA TRP A 108 -4.53 -1.29 -3.22
C TRP A 108 -3.28 -1.68 -4.00
N GLY A 109 -2.42 -0.71 -4.27
CA GLY A 109 -1.08 -0.93 -4.81
C GLY A 109 0.01 -0.48 -3.84
N ILE A 110 0.98 -1.34 -3.55
CA ILE A 110 2.14 -1.00 -2.71
C ILE A 110 3.41 -1.19 -3.53
N LEU A 111 4.24 -0.16 -3.61
CA LEU A 111 5.57 -0.25 -4.21
C LEU A 111 6.63 -0.13 -3.12
N VAL A 112 7.41 -1.21 -2.95
CA VAL A 112 8.54 -1.26 -2.04
C VAL A 112 9.84 -1.14 -2.85
N ARG A 113 10.70 -0.21 -2.45
CA ARG A 113 12.06 -0.06 -2.98
C ARG A 113 13.02 0.08 -1.82
N GLY A 114 13.66 -1.03 -1.46
CA GLY A 114 14.40 -1.16 -0.20
C GLY A 114 13.52 -0.83 1.00
N LEU A 115 13.92 0.15 1.82
CA LEU A 115 13.12 0.60 2.96
C LEU A 115 12.04 1.65 2.62
N LYS A 116 11.97 2.13 1.37
CA LYS A 116 10.98 3.16 0.98
C LYS A 116 9.73 2.52 0.41
N VAL A 117 8.57 3.01 0.83
CA VAL A 117 7.27 2.51 0.38
C VAL A 117 6.45 3.66 -0.21
N ARG A 118 5.77 3.37 -1.33
CA ARG A 118 4.68 4.18 -1.88
C ARG A 118 3.38 3.38 -1.86
N LEU A 119 2.27 4.07 -1.64
CA LEU A 119 0.93 3.51 -1.67
C LEU A 119 0.18 4.11 -2.87
N TYR A 120 -0.66 3.28 -3.48
CA TYR A 120 -1.46 3.62 -4.63
C TYR A 120 -2.87 3.02 -4.47
N GLU A 121 -3.82 3.65 -5.12
CA GLU A 121 -5.08 3.03 -5.51
C GLU A 121 -4.97 2.60 -6.97
N TYR A 122 -5.30 1.36 -7.26
CA TYR A 122 -5.41 0.84 -8.62
C TYR A 122 -6.87 0.87 -9.07
N HIS A 123 -7.12 1.40 -10.27
CA HIS A 123 -8.43 1.62 -10.88
C HIS A 123 -8.44 0.96 -12.27
N ARG A 124 -9.14 -0.17 -12.44
CA ARG A 124 -9.14 -0.92 -13.72
C ARG A 124 -9.85 -0.17 -14.85
N ASP A 125 -10.91 0.53 -14.49
CA ASP A 125 -11.83 1.28 -15.33
C ASP A 125 -11.21 2.53 -15.93
N GLU A 126 -10.13 3.04 -15.33
CA GLU A 126 -9.39 4.18 -15.84
C GLU A 126 -8.49 3.84 -17.05
N PRO A 127 -8.18 4.83 -17.91
CA PRO A 127 -7.18 4.65 -18.96
C PRO A 127 -5.85 4.23 -18.35
N LYS A 128 -5.10 3.39 -19.08
CA LYS A 128 -3.81 2.80 -18.63
C LYS A 128 -2.86 3.78 -17.96
N SER A 129 -2.80 5.03 -18.41
CA SER A 129 -1.92 6.06 -17.85
C SER A 129 -2.36 6.62 -16.50
N TYR A 130 -3.62 6.39 -16.10
CA TYR A 130 -4.28 6.94 -14.91
C TYR A 130 -4.72 5.88 -13.90
N ARG A 131 -4.49 4.58 -14.18
CA ARG A 131 -4.92 3.47 -13.31
C ARG A 131 -4.31 3.51 -11.93
N MET A 132 -3.13 4.12 -11.77
CA MET A 132 -2.36 4.13 -10.53
C MET A 132 -2.35 5.52 -9.91
N VAL A 133 -3.28 5.77 -9.00
CA VAL A 133 -3.39 7.04 -8.26
C VAL A 133 -2.50 6.97 -7.03
N THR A 134 -1.57 7.90 -6.87
CA THR A 134 -0.65 7.90 -5.72
C THR A 134 -1.36 8.39 -4.47
N CYS A 135 -1.23 7.64 -3.37
CA CYS A 135 -1.74 8.03 -2.07
C CYS A 135 -0.68 8.76 -1.23
N ASP A 136 -1.16 9.71 -0.45
CA ASP A 136 -0.33 10.50 0.46
C ASP A 136 -0.28 9.92 1.87
N PHE A 137 0.91 9.95 2.48
CA PHE A 137 1.12 9.70 3.90
C PHE A 137 1.23 11.01 4.66
N LYS A 138 0.59 11.09 5.82
CA LYS A 138 0.72 12.22 6.75
C LYS A 138 1.80 11.93 7.79
N ILE A 139 2.87 12.73 7.79
CA ILE A 139 3.95 12.68 8.79
C ILE A 139 4.00 14.02 9.51
N GLY A 140 3.46 14.07 10.73
CA GLY A 140 3.20 15.33 11.42
C GLY A 140 2.27 16.22 10.60
N ASN A 141 2.70 17.44 10.30
CA ASN A 141 1.93 18.41 9.50
C ASN A 141 2.27 18.37 7.99
N LYS A 142 3.07 17.41 7.53
CA LYS A 142 3.50 17.31 6.13
C LYS A 142 2.85 16.12 5.44
N SER A 143 2.49 16.31 4.17
CA SER A 143 2.10 15.23 3.25
C SER A 143 3.31 14.76 2.45
N THR A 144 3.43 13.45 2.22
CA THR A 144 4.50 12.86 1.40
C THR A 144 3.96 11.65 0.65
N HIS A 145 4.39 11.46 -0.60
CA HIS A 145 4.05 10.28 -1.41
C HIS A 145 4.77 9.00 -0.97
N SER A 146 5.73 9.09 -0.04
CA SER A 146 6.49 7.92 0.43
C SER A 146 6.86 7.99 1.89
N VAL A 147 6.94 6.82 2.51
CA VAL A 147 7.40 6.61 3.90
C VAL A 147 8.57 5.64 3.94
N ASN A 148 9.33 5.67 5.03
CA ASN A 148 10.40 4.73 5.28
C ASN A 148 10.00 3.70 6.37
N ILE A 149 10.13 2.42 6.06
CA ILE A 149 9.79 1.29 6.95
C ILE A 149 10.56 1.36 8.27
N ARG A 150 11.79 1.89 8.31
CA ARG A 150 12.52 2.00 9.58
C ARG A 150 12.19 3.29 10.34
N LYS A 151 12.13 4.41 9.63
CA LYS A 151 12.06 5.76 10.22
C LYS A 151 10.65 6.21 10.57
N ASP A 152 9.64 5.69 9.87
CA ASP A 152 8.22 6.10 10.01
C ASP A 152 7.31 4.94 10.47
N PRO A 153 7.66 4.17 11.52
CA PRO A 153 7.02 2.89 11.81
C PRO A 153 5.55 3.01 12.19
N LYS A 154 5.14 4.10 12.87
CA LYS A 154 3.74 4.33 13.24
C LYS A 154 2.86 4.63 12.03
N VAL A 155 3.40 5.38 11.07
CA VAL A 155 2.68 5.74 9.84
C VAL A 155 2.53 4.50 8.96
N PHE A 156 3.61 3.75 8.77
CA PHE A 156 3.55 2.52 7.99
C PHE A 156 2.70 1.42 8.66
N GLN A 157 2.76 1.30 9.99
CA GLN A 157 1.86 0.42 10.76
C GLN A 157 0.38 0.71 10.53
N THR A 158 0.03 1.98 10.40
CA THR A 158 -1.36 2.41 10.14
C THR A 158 -1.81 1.92 8.78
N VAL A 159 -0.94 1.97 7.77
CA VAL A 159 -1.19 1.43 6.43
C VAL A 159 -1.35 -0.08 6.48
N LEU A 160 -0.42 -0.80 7.12
CA LEU A 160 -0.48 -2.26 7.25
C LEU A 160 -1.75 -2.75 7.97
N ARG A 161 -2.32 -1.96 8.89
CA ARG A 161 -3.58 -2.31 9.58
C ARG A 161 -4.83 -1.92 8.79
N ARG A 162 -4.77 -0.83 8.01
CA ARG A 162 -5.94 -0.34 7.26
C ARG A 162 -6.17 -1.08 5.95
N ILE A 163 -5.12 -1.39 5.21
CA ILE A 163 -5.26 -2.05 3.91
C ILE A 163 -6.11 -3.32 4.01
N PRO A 164 -5.88 -4.24 4.97
CA PRO A 164 -6.71 -5.45 5.08
C PRO A 164 -8.20 -5.20 5.36
N THR A 165 -8.57 -4.04 5.93
CA THR A 165 -9.94 -3.76 6.39
C THR A 165 -10.74 -2.86 5.45
N TYR A 166 -10.10 -2.23 4.47
CA TYR A 166 -10.74 -1.29 3.55
C TYR A 166 -10.39 -1.62 2.10
N LEU A 167 -11.34 -1.41 1.20
CA LEU A 167 -11.09 -1.33 -0.24
C LEU A 167 -10.97 0.13 -0.65
N PRO A 168 -10.22 0.46 -1.71
CA PRO A 168 -10.35 1.77 -2.35
C PRO A 168 -11.79 1.99 -2.79
N GLU A 169 -12.35 3.14 -2.43
CA GLU A 169 -13.70 3.53 -2.82
C GLU A 169 -13.68 4.13 -4.24
N PRO A 170 -14.83 4.14 -4.93
CA PRO A 170 -15.04 4.96 -6.11
C PRO A 170 -14.52 6.39 -5.94
N TRP A 171 -13.78 6.87 -6.94
CA TRP A 171 -13.35 8.26 -6.99
C TRP A 171 -14.57 9.02 -7.44
N ASP A 172 -15.32 9.61 -6.49
CA ASP A 172 -16.40 10.52 -6.86
C ASP A 172 -15.76 11.77 -7.48
N ASP A 173 -15.83 11.90 -8.81
CA ASP A 173 -15.45 13.12 -9.54
C ASP A 173 -16.19 14.37 -9.02
N ALA A 174 -17.29 14.17 -8.30
CA ALA A 174 -18.01 15.21 -7.57
C ALA A 174 -17.45 15.39 -6.15
N LEU A 175 -16.25 15.98 -6.00
CA LEU A 175 -15.81 16.77 -4.83
C LEU A 175 -14.36 17.26 -5.01
N THR A 176 -14.16 18.17 -5.98
CA THR A 176 -13.09 19.15 -5.81
C THR A 176 -13.50 20.11 -4.68
N ASP A 177 -12.61 20.26 -3.70
CA ASP A 177 -12.70 21.09 -2.49
C ASP A 177 -13.31 20.47 -1.21
N ARG A 178 -12.61 19.46 -0.63
CA ARG A 178 -12.72 19.13 0.81
C ARG A 178 -11.64 19.79 1.67
N THR A 179 -11.08 20.92 1.20
CA THR A 179 -10.18 21.80 1.97
C THR A 179 -10.87 23.11 2.35
N LYS A 180 -12.02 23.02 3.03
CA LYS A 180 -12.45 24.08 3.94
C LYS A 180 -12.68 23.51 5.33
N VAL A 181 -11.63 23.75 6.11
CA VAL A 181 -11.51 23.70 7.56
C VAL A 181 -12.77 24.24 8.24
N ASN A 182 -13.23 23.50 9.26
CA ASN A 182 -14.07 24.02 10.33
C ASN A 182 -13.46 25.30 10.90
N THR A 183 -14.14 26.43 10.74
CA THR A 183 -14.00 27.58 11.63
C THR A 183 -15.37 27.98 12.17
N THR A 184 -15.56 27.58 13.43
CA THR A 184 -16.05 28.39 14.54
C THR A 184 -17.55 28.68 14.66
N SER A 185 -18.05 28.31 15.83
CA SER A 185 -19.34 28.64 16.44
C SER A 185 -19.42 30.10 16.93
N GLU A 186 -20.66 30.55 17.17
CA GLU A 186 -21.09 31.70 18.02
C GLU A 186 -20.87 33.12 17.42
N ALA A 187 -21.74 34.14 17.56
CA ALA A 187 -22.91 34.37 18.39
C ALA A 187 -23.85 35.47 17.79
N SER A 188 -25.14 35.39 18.09
CA SER A 188 -26.05 36.46 18.57
C SER A 188 -26.19 37.84 17.88
N THR A 189 -27.43 38.18 17.50
CA THR A 189 -28.26 39.40 17.81
C THR A 189 -29.06 39.81 16.58
N GLY A 190 -30.40 39.77 16.60
CA GLY A 190 -31.22 40.91 17.01
C GLY A 190 -32.36 41.12 16.01
N ARG A 191 -33.60 41.16 16.51
CA ARG A 191 -34.85 41.42 15.79
C ARG A 191 -34.92 42.87 15.24
N PRO A 192 -35.86 43.13 14.35
CA PRO A 192 -36.99 43.99 14.76
C PRO A 192 -38.27 43.19 15.02
#